data_AF-A0ABD3TQL6-F1
#
_entry.id   AF-A0ABD3TQL6-F1
#
_cell.length_a   1.000
_cell.length_b   1.000
_cell.length_c   1.000
_cell.angle_alpha   90.00
_cell.angle_beta   90.00
_cell.angle_gamma   90.00
#
_symmetry.space_group_name_H-M   'P 1'
#
loop_
_entity.id
_entity.type
_entity.pdbx_description
1 polymer ?
#
loop_
_entity_poly.entity_id
_entity_poly.type
_entity_poly.pdbx_seq_one_letter_code
_entity_poly.pdbx_strand_id
1 'polypeptide(L)' 'MRNLDGKHKLPSSHHINILQEVVDISLVRQSLVRSYTRSFNGFAAYLTPQEQEKLSGKFYFLLHF' A
#
# COMPACT_ATOMS: atom_id res chain seq x y z
N MET A 1 13.60 17.76 -26.23
CA MET A 1 13.51 16.41 -26.83
C MET A 1 14.48 15.48 -26.11
N ARG A 2 13.97 14.30 -25.68
CA ARG A 2 14.67 13.11 -25.13
C ARG A 2 15.19 13.28 -23.68
N ASN A 3 14.99 12.35 -22.75
CA ASN A 3 14.79 10.91 -22.89
C ASN A 3 13.92 10.32 -21.76
N LEU A 4 13.06 9.37 -22.12
CA LEU A 4 12.33 8.48 -21.21
C LEU A 4 13.18 7.22 -21.04
N ASP A 5 13.88 7.04 -19.92
CA ASP A 5 14.28 5.69 -19.50
C ASP A 5 14.62 5.66 -18.00
N GLY A 6 14.18 4.62 -17.32
CA GLY A 6 14.32 4.45 -15.87
C GLY A 6 12.98 4.37 -15.15
N LYS A 7 12.22 3.31 -15.45
CA LYS A 7 11.01 2.84 -14.77
C LYS A 7 10.88 3.35 -13.31
N HIS A 8 10.15 4.44 -13.13
CA HIS A 8 9.75 4.97 -11.84
C HIS A 8 8.61 4.11 -11.28
N LYS A 9 8.83 2.82 -11.03
CA LYS A 9 8.00 2.09 -10.05
C LYS A 9 8.40 2.62 -8.69
N LEU A 10 7.86 3.78 -8.32
CA LEU A 10 7.93 4.26 -6.97
C LEU A 10 7.33 3.17 -6.08
N PRO A 11 8.09 2.51 -5.21
CA PRO A 11 7.50 1.54 -4.30
C PRO A 11 6.44 2.19 -3.38
N SER A 12 6.43 3.54 -3.27
CA SER A 12 5.34 4.28 -2.63
C SER A 12 4.01 4.21 -3.39
N SER A 13 3.97 4.04 -4.72
CA SER A 13 2.70 3.94 -5.45
C SER A 13 2.01 2.61 -5.20
N HIS A 14 2.78 1.53 -5.04
CA HIS A 14 2.20 0.20 -4.79
C HIS A 14 1.55 0.12 -3.40
N HIS A 15 2.22 0.61 -2.35
CA HIS A 15 1.63 0.65 -1.01
C HIS A 15 0.41 1.56 -0.94
N ILE A 16 0.42 2.70 -1.65
CA ILE A 16 -0.74 3.60 -1.75
C ILE A 16 -1.92 2.90 -2.44
N ASN A 17 -1.68 2.14 -3.50
CA ASN A 17 -2.74 1.41 -4.19
C ASN A 17 -3.37 0.35 -3.29
N ILE A 18 -2.56 -0.42 -2.53
CA ILE A 18 -3.08 -1.40 -1.57
C ILE A 18 -3.90 -0.71 -0.46
N LEU A 19 -3.42 0.43 0.05
CA LEU A 19 -4.09 1.16 1.11
C LEU A 19 -5.41 1.81 0.63
N GLN A 20 -5.46 2.27 -0.63
CA GLN A 20 -6.67 2.79 -1.30
C GLN A 20 -7.79 1.76 -1.43
N GLU A 21 -7.48 0.47 -1.32
CA GLU A 21 -8.49 -0.57 -1.40
C GLU A 21 -9.37 -0.66 -0.15
N VAL A 22 -8.92 -0.08 0.98
CA VAL A 22 -9.66 -0.15 2.25
C VAL A 22 -9.88 1.21 2.89
N VAL A 23 -9.01 2.19 2.63
CA VAL A 23 -9.11 3.57 3.12
C VAL A 23 -9.61 4.49 2.01
N ASP A 24 -10.44 5.47 2.36
CA ASP A 24 -10.88 6.52 1.44
C ASP A 24 -9.69 7.24 0.79
N ILE A 25 -9.77 7.48 -0.53
CA ILE A 25 -8.67 8.07 -1.31
C ILE A 25 -8.20 9.43 -0.77
N SER A 26 -9.11 10.20 -0.14
CA SER A 26 -8.81 11.48 0.49
C SER A 26 -7.96 11.36 1.75
N LEU A 27 -8.01 10.20 2.43
CA LEU A 27 -7.32 9.94 3.69
C LEU A 27 -6.07 9.07 3.54
N VAL A 28 -5.90 8.36 2.43
CA VAL A 28 -4.79 7.42 2.19
C VAL A 28 -3.39 8.00 2.46
N ARG A 29 -3.15 9.25 2.07
CA ARG A 29 -1.85 9.89 2.33
C ARG A 29 -1.64 10.27 3.78
N GLN A 30 -2.72 10.53 4.51
CA GLN A 30 -2.69 10.88 5.93
C GLN A 30 -2.60 9.63 6.81
N SER A 31 -3.17 8.52 6.36
CA SER A 31 -3.11 7.24 7.06
C SER A 31 -1.76 6.53 6.88
N LEU A 32 -1.05 6.73 5.76
CA LEU A 32 0.26 6.12 5.52
C LEU A 32 1.35 6.73 6.43
N VAL A 33 1.87 5.94 7.37
CA VAL A 33 2.97 6.33 8.27
C VAL A 33 4.32 6.15 7.59
N ARG A 34 4.54 4.97 6.99
CA ARG A 34 5.84 4.64 6.37
C ARG A 34 5.72 3.54 5.34
N SER A 35 6.51 3.67 4.28
CA SER A 35 6.81 2.60 3.33
C SER A 35 8.18 1.98 3.60
N TYR A 36 8.24 0.66 3.65
CA TYR A 36 9.45 -0.14 3.75
C TYR A 36 9.66 -0.88 2.42
N THR A 37 10.83 -0.71 1.81
CA THR A 37 11.09 -1.17 0.44
C THR A 37 12.44 -1.87 0.30
N ARG A 38 13.27 -1.85 1.35
CA ARG A 38 14.63 -2.40 1.35
C ARG A 38 14.68 -3.82 1.91
N SER A 39 14.08 -4.03 3.08
CA SER A 39 14.16 -5.31 3.81
C SER A 39 12.97 -6.23 3.55
N PHE A 40 11.81 -5.65 3.30
CA PHE A 40 10.58 -6.30 2.86
C PHE A 40 9.73 -5.23 2.18
N ASN A 41 8.85 -5.62 1.25
CA ASN A 41 7.95 -4.71 0.55
C ASN A 41 6.65 -4.58 1.35
N GLY A 42 6.64 -3.69 2.34
CA GLY A 42 5.49 -3.50 3.22
C GLY A 42 5.35 -2.05 3.69
N PHE A 43 4.26 -1.76 4.41
CA PHE A 43 3.98 -0.42 4.89
C PHE A 43 3.35 -0.45 6.29
N ALA A 44 3.43 0.66 6.99
CA ALA A 44 2.70 0.92 8.22
C ALA A 44 1.70 2.05 7.95
N ALA A 45 0.45 1.87 8.40
CA ALA A 45 -0.62 2.84 8.25
C ALA A 45 -1.55 2.83 9.47
N TYR A 46 -2.16 3.98 9.77
CA TYR A 46 -3.26 4.07 10.73
C TYR A 46 -4.54 3.56 10.07
N LEU A 47 -5.15 2.55 10.70
CA LEU A 47 -6.39 1.93 10.23
C LEU A 47 -7.37 1.85 11.41
N THR A 48 -8.65 2.05 11.11
CA THR A 48 -9.73 1.65 12.00
C THR A 48 -9.84 0.11 12.06
N PRO A 49 -10.47 -0.47 13.10
CA PRO A 49 -10.69 -1.92 13.15
C PRO A 49 -11.40 -2.48 11.91
N GLN A 50 -12.37 -1.73 11.36
CA GLN A 50 -13.10 -2.14 10.16
C GLN A 50 -12.21 -2.14 8.90
N GLU A 51 -11.34 -1.14 8.74
CA GLU A 51 -10.39 -1.09 7.62
C GLU A 51 -9.33 -2.18 7.75
N GLN A 52 -8.85 -2.45 8.97
CA GLN A 52 -7.95 -3.56 9.24
C GLN A 52 -8.58 -4.91 8.88
N GLU A 53 -9.84 -5.14 9.26
CA GLU A 53 -10.56 -6.37 8.94
C GLU A 53 -10.73 -6.55 7.42
N LYS A 54 -11.11 -5.47 6.71
CA LYS A 54 -11.16 -5.46 5.23
C LYS A 54 -9.81 -5.79 4.61
N LEU A 55 -8.73 -5.22 5.14
CA LEU A 55 -7.37 -5.46 4.64
C LEU A 55 -6.94 -6.92 4.88
N SER A 56 -7.17 -7.43 6.10
CA SER A 56 -6.85 -8.81 6.48
C SER A 56 -7.63 -9.82 5.66
N GLY A 57 -8.93 -9.57 5.43
CA GLY A 57 -9.80 -10.37 4.56
C GLY A 57 -9.27 -10.53 3.13
N LYS A 58 -8.54 -9.54 2.62
CA LYS A 58 -7.90 -9.62 1.29
C LYS A 58 -6.63 -10.47 1.29
N PHE A 59 -5.86 -10.48 2.36
CA PHE A 59 -4.64 -11.30 2.46
C PHE A 59 -4.93 -12.77 2.78
N TYR A 60 -6.05 -13.10 3.42
CA TYR A 60 -6.45 -14.50 3.67
C TYR A 60 -6.73 -15.30 2.38
N PHE A 61 -7.08 -14.65 1.27
CA PHE A 61 -7.22 -15.33 -0.05
C PHE A 61 -5.89 -15.74 -0.68
N LEU A 62 -4.75 -15.27 -0.16
CA LEU A 62 -3.40 -15.54 -0.68
C LEU A 62 -2.55 -16.40 0.27
N LEU A 63 -3.10 -16.83 1.42
CA LEU A 63 -2.44 -17.68 2.42
C LEU A 63 -2.97 -19.13 2.41
N HIS A 64 -3.36 -19.64 1.24
CA HIS A 64 -3.39 -21.08 1.02
C HIS A 64 -1.99 -21.49 0.54
N PHE A 65 -1.13 -21.89 1.48
CA PHE A 65 0.12 -22.62 1.18
C PHE A 65 -0.21 -24.09 0.93
#